data_AF-A0A1V5Z394-F1
#
_entry.id   AF-A0A1V5Z394-F1
#
_cell.length_a   1.000
_cell.length_b   1.000
_cell.length_c   1.000
_cell.angle_alpha   90.00
_cell.angle_beta   90.00
_cell.angle_gamma   90.00
#
_symmetry.space_group_name_H-M   'P 1'
#
loop_
_entity.id
_entity.type
_entity.pdbx_description
1 polymer ?
#
loop_
_entity_poly.entity_id
_entity_poly.type
_entity_poly.pdbx_seq_one_letter_code
_entity_poly.pdbx_strand_id
1 'polypeptide(L)'
;MFTVAGIVLAGVLAGAPTQVFPLQVTGDWRVVIGPGEAGGVSLAQSVSFDIASPERISIQNERHATLPMYNPHAGGWVRGAKLRGIQTEECTATGKLYPDTLRVKAGQGESSTVFVEGKDYQLEPFWGTFGRIEGSSIGDSQEIYIDYTYEPDRLDTLGINTAGEAQLFKGTSSLGVVPPAPVPDGFTPVARIWVPGRDERLTEDNLYPIYFDSPGESPEPVAERLLPETLAKLRSGTPMTVVTFGDSVTCGGGVGTNQDQWWQGQFLEQLKEHFPSSQVTWKNAGWGGASSEAYMKSPRGSEHDYVRDVLEPKPDLVVIEFVNDAYLDEAGVPEHYGAILKDLRGVGAEVILLTPHLVRPDWMGTDTLKVKEDPRGYVRGLKAFGQANNIAVADASALYCNLWRQGLPYMTLMANAINHPDVRGHKLFADALMGLFPRQ
;
A
#
# COMPACT_ATOMS: atom_id res chain seq x y z
N MET A 1 35.58 -48.89 -6.97
CA MET A 1 34.88 -48.49 -5.74
C MET A 1 35.29 -47.07 -5.41
N PHE A 2 34.48 -46.10 -5.82
CA PHE A 2 34.72 -44.69 -5.50
C PHE A 2 33.79 -44.32 -4.34
N THR A 3 34.39 -43.92 -3.22
CA THR A 3 33.69 -43.48 -2.02
C THR A 3 33.35 -42.00 -2.17
N VAL A 4 32.07 -41.68 -2.33
CA VAL A 4 31.57 -40.30 -2.32
C VAL A 4 31.34 -39.91 -0.86
N ALA A 5 32.14 -38.98 -0.35
CA ALA A 5 31.93 -38.35 0.94
C ALA A 5 30.84 -37.28 0.80
N GLY A 6 29.66 -37.55 1.35
CA GLY A 6 28.58 -36.58 1.44
C GLY A 6 28.87 -35.54 2.52
N ILE A 7 29.02 -34.27 2.11
CA ILE A 7 29.00 -33.14 3.03
C ILE A 7 27.53 -32.88 3.36
N VAL A 8 27.14 -33.19 4.60
CA VAL A 8 25.85 -32.74 5.16
C VAL A 8 26.07 -31.32 5.68
N LEU A 9 25.61 -30.32 4.92
CA LEU A 9 25.44 -28.97 5.46
C LEU A 9 24.28 -29.04 6.47
N ALA A 10 24.61 -28.98 7.76
CA ALA A 10 23.63 -28.77 8.80
C ALA A 10 23.10 -27.33 8.68
N GLY A 11 21.91 -27.18 8.09
CA GLY A 11 21.16 -25.93 8.14
C GLY A 11 20.81 -25.63 9.59
N VAL A 12 21.29 -24.50 10.11
CA VAL A 12 20.77 -23.92 11.35
C VAL A 12 19.32 -23.52 11.06
N LEU A 13 18.37 -24.29 11.58
CA LEU A 13 16.98 -23.86 11.68
C LEU A 13 16.96 -22.66 12.62
N ALA A 14 16.99 -21.44 12.06
CA ALA A 14 16.64 -20.24 12.81
C ALA A 14 15.21 -20.44 13.34
N GLY A 15 15.06 -20.49 14.67
CA GLY A 15 13.75 -20.61 15.29
C GLY A 15 12.84 -19.46 14.83
N ALA A 16 11.53 -19.71 14.77
CA ALA A 16 10.58 -18.67 14.44
C ALA A 16 10.77 -17.47 15.40
N PRO A 17 10.84 -16.23 14.90
CA PRO A 17 11.01 -15.06 15.75
C PRO A 17 9.84 -15.02 16.75
N THR A 18 10.17 -15.03 18.04
CA THR A 18 9.20 -15.12 19.13
C THR A 18 8.75 -13.71 19.50
N GLN A 19 7.44 -13.50 19.68
CA GLN A 19 6.91 -12.23 20.19
C GLN A 19 7.52 -11.96 21.56
N VAL A 20 8.16 -10.80 21.74
CA VAL A 20 8.82 -10.47 23.00
C VAL A 20 7.81 -10.13 24.09
N PHE A 21 6.74 -9.42 23.72
CA PHE A 21 5.58 -9.16 24.57
C PHE A 21 4.36 -9.90 23.99
N PRO A 22 3.97 -11.06 24.53
CA PRO A 22 2.82 -11.81 24.02
C PRO A 22 1.54 -10.98 24.09
N LEU A 23 0.73 -11.01 23.03
CA LEU A 23 -0.59 -10.36 23.01
C LEU A 23 -1.68 -11.41 22.83
N GLN A 24 -2.81 -11.23 23.50
CA GLN A 24 -3.95 -12.13 23.41
C GLN A 24 -5.28 -11.36 23.53
N VAL A 25 -6.27 -11.75 22.73
CA VAL A 25 -7.66 -11.30 22.93
C VAL A 25 -8.29 -12.13 24.06
N THR A 26 -8.87 -11.48 25.07
CA THR A 26 -9.48 -12.14 26.25
C THR A 26 -10.95 -11.80 26.46
N GLY A 27 -11.54 -11.03 25.55
CA GLY A 27 -12.95 -10.66 25.49
C GLY A 27 -13.21 -9.87 24.21
N ASP A 28 -14.47 -9.57 23.92
CA ASP A 28 -14.86 -8.95 22.63
C ASP A 28 -14.06 -7.69 22.32
N TRP A 29 -13.76 -6.88 23.33
CA TRP A 29 -12.95 -5.67 23.19
C TRP A 29 -11.88 -5.59 24.28
N ARG A 30 -11.24 -6.71 24.60
CA ARG A 30 -10.22 -6.77 25.65
C ARG A 30 -8.96 -7.48 25.18
N VAL A 31 -7.81 -6.83 25.41
CA VAL A 31 -6.48 -7.36 25.07
C VAL A 31 -5.65 -7.48 26.34
N VAL A 32 -4.87 -8.55 26.44
CA VAL A 32 -3.85 -8.72 27.47
C VAL A 32 -2.48 -8.70 26.82
N ILE A 33 -1.58 -7.87 27.36
CA ILE A 33 -0.15 -7.91 27.07
C ILE A 33 0.55 -8.70 28.18
N GLY A 34 1.35 -9.70 27.80
CA GLY A 34 2.12 -10.54 28.70
C GLY A 34 3.48 -9.94 29.07
N PRO A 35 4.16 -10.49 30.08
CA PRO A 35 5.48 -10.05 30.49
C PRO A 35 6.51 -10.26 29.36
N GLY A 36 7.55 -9.42 29.34
CA GLY A 36 8.59 -9.43 28.31
C GLY A 36 9.64 -8.34 28.51
N GLU A 37 10.72 -8.38 27.74
CA GLU A 37 11.79 -7.37 27.77
C GLU A 37 12.40 -7.17 26.37
N ALA A 38 12.24 -5.98 25.79
CA ALA A 38 12.87 -5.56 24.54
C ALA A 38 12.79 -4.04 24.38
N GLY A 39 13.56 -3.47 23.45
CA GLY A 39 13.49 -2.05 23.14
C GLY A 39 13.82 -1.12 24.32
N GLY A 40 14.62 -1.62 25.28
CA GLY A 40 14.99 -0.89 26.50
C GLY A 40 13.89 -0.81 27.56
N VAL A 41 12.79 -1.57 27.42
CA VAL A 41 11.68 -1.61 28.38
C VAL A 41 11.38 -3.04 28.81
N SER A 42 10.85 -3.20 30.02
CA SER A 42 10.52 -4.50 30.62
C SER A 42 9.15 -4.44 31.27
N LEU A 43 8.36 -5.49 31.12
CA LEU A 43 7.07 -5.65 31.78
C LEU A 43 7.08 -6.93 32.62
N ALA A 44 6.92 -6.78 33.92
CA ALA A 44 7.07 -7.91 34.86
C ALA A 44 5.82 -8.80 34.95
N GLN A 45 4.63 -8.25 34.69
CA GLN A 45 3.34 -8.93 34.84
C GLN A 45 2.41 -8.56 33.70
N SER A 46 1.47 -9.46 33.39
CA SER A 46 0.48 -9.19 32.36
C SER A 46 -0.43 -8.02 32.74
N VAL A 47 -0.78 -7.18 31.76
CA VAL A 47 -1.70 -6.04 31.94
C VAL A 47 -2.86 -6.19 30.95
N SER A 48 -4.08 -5.94 31.43
CA SER A 48 -5.30 -5.99 30.62
C SER A 48 -5.75 -4.58 30.22
N PHE A 49 -6.16 -4.43 28.96
CA PHE A 49 -6.70 -3.19 28.42
C PHE A 49 -8.07 -3.43 27.79
N ASP A 50 -9.03 -2.58 28.15
CA ASP A 50 -10.28 -2.46 27.41
C ASP A 50 -10.05 -1.55 26.21
N ILE A 51 -10.37 -2.07 25.02
CA ILE A 51 -10.25 -1.36 23.75
C ILE A 51 -11.62 -0.75 23.45
N ALA A 52 -11.69 0.54 23.12
CA ALA A 52 -12.97 1.11 22.70
C ALA A 52 -13.38 0.49 21.34
N SER A 53 -14.65 0.08 21.19
CA SER A 53 -15.17 -0.35 19.89
C SER A 53 -15.04 0.76 18.83
N PRO A 54 -15.20 0.44 17.53
CA PRO A 54 -15.31 1.44 16.48
C PRO A 54 -16.43 2.43 16.78
N GLU A 55 -16.22 3.69 16.37
CA GLU A 55 -17.19 4.76 16.56
C GLU A 55 -18.11 4.86 15.35
N ARG A 56 -19.42 4.77 15.58
CA ARG A 56 -20.42 4.91 14.53
C ARG A 56 -20.71 6.38 14.24
N ILE A 57 -20.53 6.78 12.98
CA ILE A 57 -20.75 8.15 12.51
C ILE A 57 -22.01 8.22 11.66
N SER A 58 -22.98 9.04 12.08
CA SER A 58 -24.21 9.31 11.34
C SER A 58 -24.13 10.64 10.61
N ILE A 59 -24.31 10.61 9.30
CA ILE A 59 -24.43 11.79 8.46
C ILE A 59 -25.91 12.04 8.20
N GLN A 60 -26.31 13.31 8.28
CA GLN A 60 -27.67 13.76 8.01
C GLN A 60 -27.60 14.84 6.94
N ASN A 61 -28.54 14.79 5.99
CA ASN A 61 -28.73 15.81 4.96
C ASN A 61 -27.47 16.13 4.14
N GLU A 62 -26.67 15.12 3.79
CA GLU A 62 -25.58 15.31 2.83
C GLU A 62 -26.15 15.73 1.48
N ARG A 63 -25.91 16.99 1.10
CA ARG A 63 -26.47 17.60 -0.12
C ARG A 63 -25.73 17.17 -1.39
N HIS A 64 -26.42 16.58 -2.35
CA HIS A 64 -25.89 16.41 -3.71
C HIS A 64 -26.67 17.29 -4.67
N ALA A 65 -25.97 18.13 -5.44
CA ALA A 65 -26.62 19.09 -6.34
C ALA A 65 -27.38 18.37 -7.47
N THR A 66 -26.87 17.22 -7.90
CA THR A 66 -27.50 16.30 -8.85
C THR A 66 -27.13 14.87 -8.48
N LEU A 67 -27.89 13.90 -9.00
CA LEU A 67 -27.57 12.48 -8.90
C LEU A 67 -27.28 11.90 -10.31
N PRO A 68 -26.05 11.44 -10.59
CA PRO A 68 -25.73 10.80 -11.87
C PRO A 68 -26.51 9.49 -12.08
N MET A 69 -26.60 9.06 -13.33
CA MET A 69 -27.11 7.74 -13.68
C MET A 69 -26.23 6.64 -13.09
N TYR A 70 -26.87 5.61 -12.53
CA TYR A 70 -26.17 4.41 -12.09
C TYR A 70 -25.66 3.62 -13.30
N ASN A 71 -24.37 3.31 -13.33
CA ASN A 71 -23.77 2.49 -14.37
C ASN A 71 -23.43 1.09 -13.82
N PRO A 72 -24.28 0.07 -14.06
CA PRO A 72 -24.03 -1.28 -13.54
C PRO A 72 -22.82 -1.96 -14.20
N HIS A 73 -22.38 -1.48 -15.35
CA HIS A 73 -21.24 -2.03 -16.10
C HIS A 73 -19.90 -1.41 -15.70
N ALA A 74 -19.91 -0.35 -14.88
CA ALA A 74 -18.69 0.24 -14.37
C ALA A 74 -18.14 -0.51 -13.14
N GLY A 75 -16.86 -0.29 -12.85
CA GLY A 75 -16.25 -0.72 -11.59
C GLY A 75 -17.01 -0.13 -10.40
N GLY A 76 -17.11 -0.89 -9.29
CA GLY A 76 -17.93 -0.52 -8.14
C GLY A 76 -17.66 0.89 -7.58
N TRP A 77 -16.42 1.37 -7.67
CA TRP A 77 -15.98 2.70 -7.23
C TRP A 77 -16.46 3.87 -8.12
N VAL A 78 -17.04 3.59 -9.28
CA VAL A 78 -17.49 4.59 -10.27
C VAL A 78 -18.88 4.28 -10.86
N ARG A 79 -19.70 3.46 -10.17
CA ARG A 79 -21.07 3.19 -10.61
C ARG A 79 -22.03 4.36 -10.42
N GLY A 80 -21.65 5.42 -9.70
CA GLY A 80 -22.47 6.60 -9.46
C GLY A 80 -21.75 7.66 -8.63
N ALA A 81 -22.54 8.47 -7.92
CA ALA A 81 -22.03 9.40 -6.92
C ALA A 81 -21.41 8.65 -5.72
N LYS A 82 -20.48 9.30 -5.03
CA LYS A 82 -19.78 8.80 -3.84
C LYS A 82 -20.30 9.53 -2.61
N LEU A 83 -20.58 8.79 -1.54
CA LEU A 83 -20.92 9.39 -0.24
C LEU A 83 -19.68 10.07 0.34
N ARG A 84 -19.76 11.36 0.68
CA ARG A 84 -18.57 12.15 1.05
C ARG A 84 -17.92 11.72 2.35
N GLY A 85 -18.72 11.25 3.30
CA GLY A 85 -18.25 10.78 4.61
C GLY A 85 -17.42 9.50 4.55
N ILE A 86 -17.54 8.71 3.48
CA ILE A 86 -16.70 7.52 3.25
C ILE A 86 -15.74 7.69 2.07
N GLN A 87 -15.64 8.88 1.52
CA GLN A 87 -14.78 9.15 0.38
C GLN A 87 -13.32 9.12 0.80
N THR A 88 -12.52 8.36 0.08
CA THR A 88 -11.06 8.31 0.16
C THR A 88 -10.49 8.92 -1.11
N GLU A 89 -9.17 8.86 -1.30
CA GLU A 89 -8.57 9.33 -2.55
C GLU A 89 -9.21 8.62 -3.76
N GLU A 90 -9.75 9.41 -4.71
CA GLU A 90 -10.38 8.99 -5.97
C GLU A 90 -11.60 8.04 -5.88
N CYS A 91 -11.81 7.33 -4.76
CA CYS A 91 -12.86 6.34 -4.55
C CYS A 91 -13.47 6.48 -3.14
N THR A 92 -13.87 5.37 -2.54
CA THR A 92 -14.50 5.28 -1.23
C THR A 92 -13.88 4.13 -0.44
N ALA A 93 -13.84 4.28 0.88
CA ALA A 93 -13.41 3.20 1.76
C ALA A 93 -14.44 2.06 1.72
N THR A 94 -14.00 0.91 1.23
CA THR A 94 -14.87 -0.24 1.00
C THR A 94 -15.38 -0.85 2.30
N GLY A 95 -16.63 -1.28 2.30
CA GLY A 95 -17.26 -2.01 3.39
C GLY A 95 -17.61 -1.17 4.61
N LYS A 96 -17.42 0.16 4.58
CA LYS A 96 -17.61 1.03 5.76
C LYS A 96 -19.04 1.53 5.95
N LEU A 97 -19.82 1.56 4.88
CA LEU A 97 -21.23 1.97 4.90
C LEU A 97 -22.08 0.93 5.65
N TYR A 98 -23.09 1.40 6.37
CA TYR A 98 -24.25 0.61 6.79
C TYR A 98 -25.36 0.78 5.74
N PRO A 99 -25.52 -0.12 4.75
CA PRO A 99 -26.40 0.14 3.60
C PRO A 99 -27.85 0.40 3.99
N ASP A 100 -28.36 -0.33 4.99
CA ASP A 100 -29.75 -0.23 5.47
C ASP A 100 -30.10 1.14 6.07
N THR A 101 -29.08 1.92 6.45
CA THR A 101 -29.23 3.27 7.00
C THR A 101 -29.33 4.34 5.91
N LEU A 102 -29.00 4.02 4.67
CA LEU A 102 -29.01 4.98 3.58
C LEU A 102 -30.45 5.40 3.26
N ARG A 103 -30.67 6.72 3.23
CA ARG A 103 -31.94 7.35 2.85
C ARG A 103 -31.65 8.46 1.85
N VAL A 104 -32.13 8.31 0.61
CA VAL A 104 -32.07 9.37 -0.41
C VAL A 104 -33.38 10.15 -0.34
N LYS A 105 -33.30 11.46 -0.16
CA LYS A 105 -34.45 12.33 0.11
C LYS A 105 -34.53 13.48 -0.89
N ALA A 106 -35.75 13.93 -1.20
CA ALA A 106 -36.01 15.10 -2.03
C ALA A 106 -35.75 16.44 -1.32
N GLY A 107 -35.57 16.43 0.01
CA GLY A 107 -35.39 17.63 0.85
C GLY A 107 -34.79 17.29 2.21
N GLN A 108 -34.46 18.33 2.99
CA GLN A 108 -33.78 18.19 4.29
C GLN A 108 -34.71 17.79 5.45
N GLY A 109 -36.00 18.12 5.36
CA GLY A 109 -36.96 17.91 6.44
C GLY A 109 -37.34 16.43 6.59
N GLU A 110 -37.74 16.03 7.80
CA GLU A 110 -38.16 14.65 8.10
C GLU A 110 -39.39 14.19 7.29
N SER A 111 -40.24 15.13 6.89
CA SER A 111 -41.42 14.86 6.05
C SER A 111 -41.12 14.85 4.54
N SER A 112 -39.84 14.97 4.14
CA SER A 112 -39.47 14.97 2.72
C SER A 112 -39.71 13.60 2.10
N THR A 113 -40.06 13.57 0.82
CA THR A 113 -40.15 12.32 0.05
C THR A 113 -38.83 11.56 0.12
N VAL A 114 -38.89 10.31 0.56
CA VAL A 114 -37.78 9.36 0.53
C VAL A 114 -37.91 8.53 -0.73
N PHE A 115 -36.85 8.53 -1.55
CA PHE A 115 -36.76 7.73 -2.76
C PHE A 115 -36.50 6.26 -2.43
N VAL A 116 -36.92 5.37 -3.32
CA VAL A 116 -36.89 3.92 -3.09
C VAL A 116 -35.79 3.27 -3.93
N GLU A 117 -34.90 2.50 -3.29
CA GLU A 117 -33.90 1.71 -4.02
C GLU A 117 -34.58 0.68 -4.95
N GLY A 118 -34.03 0.49 -6.15
CA GLY A 118 -34.58 -0.38 -7.19
C GLY A 118 -35.74 0.25 -7.98
N LYS A 119 -36.25 1.42 -7.55
CA LYS A 119 -37.25 2.21 -8.27
C LYS A 119 -36.72 3.56 -8.73
N ASP A 120 -36.07 4.28 -7.82
CA ASP A 120 -35.60 5.65 -8.03
C ASP A 120 -34.06 5.72 -8.12
N TYR A 121 -33.36 4.85 -7.41
CA TYR A 121 -31.90 4.76 -7.45
C TYR A 121 -31.41 3.34 -7.20
N GLN A 122 -30.13 3.09 -7.44
CA GLN A 122 -29.44 1.85 -7.08
C GLN A 122 -28.21 2.18 -6.24
N LEU A 123 -27.95 1.36 -5.22
CA LEU A 123 -26.74 1.38 -4.41
C LEU A 123 -25.80 0.24 -4.81
N GLU A 124 -24.51 0.52 -4.88
CA GLU A 124 -23.44 -0.46 -4.76
C GLU A 124 -22.99 -0.46 -3.28
N PRO A 125 -23.37 -1.46 -2.47
CA PRO A 125 -23.26 -1.37 -1.02
C PRO A 125 -21.82 -1.52 -0.49
N PHE A 126 -20.95 -2.18 -1.24
CA PHE A 126 -19.57 -2.40 -0.82
C PHE A 126 -18.72 -1.15 -0.99
N TRP A 127 -18.93 -0.40 -2.07
CA TRP A 127 -18.28 0.88 -2.36
C TRP A 127 -19.09 2.07 -1.86
N GLY A 128 -20.36 1.91 -1.52
CA GLY A 128 -21.23 3.03 -1.17
C GLY A 128 -21.37 4.04 -2.31
N THR A 129 -21.26 3.58 -3.56
CA THR A 129 -21.59 4.41 -4.74
C THR A 129 -23.05 4.22 -5.10
N PHE A 130 -23.72 5.27 -5.55
CA PHE A 130 -25.15 5.22 -5.82
C PHE A 130 -25.52 6.18 -6.95
N GLY A 131 -26.58 5.85 -7.68
CA GLY A 131 -27.02 6.62 -8.83
C GLY A 131 -28.49 6.43 -9.11
N ARG A 132 -29.12 7.40 -9.78
CA ARG A 132 -30.50 7.26 -10.23
C ARG A 132 -30.58 6.24 -11.36
N ILE A 133 -31.71 5.58 -11.48
CA ILE A 133 -31.95 4.58 -12.54
C ILE A 133 -32.93 5.11 -13.59
N GLU A 134 -33.05 4.41 -14.72
CA GLU A 134 -34.00 4.77 -15.76
C GLU A 134 -35.44 4.66 -15.24
N GLY A 135 -36.29 5.65 -15.55
CA GLY A 135 -37.65 5.74 -15.03
C GLY A 135 -37.77 6.23 -13.58
N SER A 136 -36.65 6.63 -12.95
CA SER A 136 -36.63 7.23 -11.62
C SER A 136 -37.51 8.48 -11.52
N SER A 137 -38.10 8.71 -10.34
CA SER A 137 -38.75 9.99 -10.02
C SER A 137 -37.79 11.13 -9.67
N ILE A 138 -36.48 10.85 -9.55
CA ILE A 138 -35.42 11.85 -9.32
C ILE A 138 -35.11 12.53 -10.65
N GLY A 139 -35.36 13.83 -10.73
CA GLY A 139 -35.03 14.62 -11.92
C GLY A 139 -33.53 14.73 -12.18
N ASP A 140 -33.15 14.88 -13.45
CA ASP A 140 -31.75 14.95 -13.91
C ASP A 140 -30.91 16.05 -13.23
N SER A 141 -31.55 17.18 -12.93
CA SER A 141 -30.96 18.34 -12.25
C SER A 141 -31.52 18.51 -10.83
N GLN A 142 -32.16 17.48 -10.28
CA GLN A 142 -32.77 17.55 -8.97
C GLN A 142 -31.71 17.41 -7.88
N GLU A 143 -31.74 18.37 -6.96
CA GLU A 143 -31.00 18.30 -5.71
C GLU A 143 -31.60 17.23 -4.80
N ILE A 144 -30.72 16.46 -4.15
CA ILE A 144 -31.09 15.43 -3.19
C ILE A 144 -30.29 15.56 -1.90
N TYR A 145 -30.78 14.91 -0.86
CA TYR A 145 -30.19 14.90 0.48
C TYR A 145 -30.07 13.47 0.96
N ILE A 146 -28.95 13.14 1.60
CA ILE A 146 -28.66 11.75 1.97
C ILE A 146 -28.35 11.66 3.46
N ASP A 147 -29.06 10.76 4.12
CA ASP A 147 -28.70 10.30 5.47
C ASP A 147 -28.08 8.92 5.34
N TYR A 148 -27.03 8.65 6.10
CA TYR A 148 -26.38 7.35 6.15
C TYR A 148 -25.47 7.26 7.37
N THR A 149 -25.00 6.05 7.63
CA THR A 149 -24.11 5.76 8.74
C THR A 149 -22.91 4.96 8.25
N TYR A 150 -21.74 5.25 8.80
CA TYR A 150 -20.52 4.50 8.53
C TYR A 150 -19.66 4.36 9.79
N GLU A 151 -18.70 3.45 9.76
CA GLU A 151 -17.70 3.30 10.82
C GLU A 151 -16.30 3.38 10.22
N PRO A 152 -15.49 4.38 10.62
CA PRO A 152 -14.08 4.46 10.26
C PRO A 152 -13.23 3.46 11.03
N ASP A 153 -11.98 3.33 10.59
CA ASP A 153 -10.98 2.49 11.21
C ASP A 153 -10.11 3.27 12.20
N ARG A 154 -9.44 2.58 13.11
CA ARG A 154 -8.54 3.19 14.09
C ARG A 154 -7.38 2.25 14.41
N LEU A 155 -6.19 2.81 14.66
CA LEU A 155 -5.01 2.05 15.08
C LEU A 155 -4.52 2.54 16.44
N ASP A 156 -4.82 1.79 17.48
CA ASP A 156 -4.38 2.08 18.85
C ASP A 156 -2.95 1.58 19.06
N THR A 157 -2.20 2.24 19.95
CA THR A 157 -0.82 1.85 20.27
C THR A 157 -0.70 1.50 21.74
N LEU A 158 -0.09 0.35 22.06
CA LEU A 158 0.36 0.00 23.40
C LEU A 158 1.82 0.42 23.56
N GLY A 159 2.10 1.20 24.60
CA GLY A 159 3.47 1.57 24.98
C GLY A 159 3.82 1.10 26.38
N ILE A 160 5.11 0.87 26.62
CA ILE A 160 5.67 0.57 27.94
C ILE A 160 6.76 1.61 28.24
N ASN A 161 6.82 2.14 29.46
CA ASN A 161 7.90 3.03 29.88
C ASN A 161 9.05 2.28 30.59
N THR A 162 10.15 2.97 30.91
CA THR A 162 11.31 2.35 31.58
C THR A 162 11.05 1.94 33.03
N ALA A 163 9.95 2.39 33.65
CA ALA A 163 9.49 1.91 34.95
C ALA A 163 8.66 0.61 34.85
N GLY A 164 8.40 0.12 33.63
CA GLY A 164 7.60 -1.07 33.36
C GLY A 164 6.10 -0.84 33.44
N GLU A 165 5.65 0.41 33.33
CA GLU A 165 4.23 0.76 33.26
C GLU A 165 3.76 0.67 31.81
N ALA A 166 2.72 -0.12 31.56
CA ALA A 166 2.08 -0.25 30.25
C ALA A 166 0.88 0.70 30.13
N GLN A 167 0.72 1.33 28.98
CA GLN A 167 -0.39 2.25 28.68
C GLN A 167 -0.93 2.04 27.26
N LEU A 168 -2.25 2.15 27.12
CA LEU A 168 -2.94 2.21 25.83
C LEU A 168 -3.15 3.66 25.39
N PHE A 169 -2.73 3.95 24.16
CA PHE A 169 -2.97 5.22 23.48
C PHE A 169 -3.99 4.97 22.38
N LYS A 170 -5.16 5.61 22.49
CA LYS A 170 -6.23 5.51 21.50
C LYS A 170 -5.86 6.31 20.26
N GLY A 171 -5.98 5.70 19.09
CA GLY A 171 -5.74 6.35 17.80
C GLY A 171 -6.86 7.33 17.41
N THR A 172 -6.64 8.06 16.33
CA THR A 172 -7.68 8.86 15.70
C THR A 172 -8.37 8.02 14.63
N SER A 173 -9.70 8.00 14.65
CA SER A 173 -10.49 7.31 13.63
C SER A 173 -10.28 7.96 12.25
N SER A 174 -10.07 7.14 11.21
CA SER A 174 -9.82 7.61 9.84
C SER A 174 -10.25 6.56 8.80
N LEU A 175 -10.27 6.96 7.54
CA LEU A 175 -10.54 6.11 6.38
C LEU A 175 -9.35 6.16 5.41
N GLY A 176 -9.02 5.03 4.79
CA GLY A 176 -7.83 4.91 3.94
C GLY A 176 -6.55 4.98 4.78
N VAL A 177 -5.96 6.17 4.88
CA VAL A 177 -4.78 6.38 5.73
C VAL A 177 -5.18 6.36 7.20
N VAL A 178 -4.65 5.41 7.97
CA VAL A 178 -4.88 5.31 9.41
C VAL A 178 -3.55 5.37 10.16
N PRO A 179 -3.17 6.52 10.73
CA PRO A 179 -1.93 6.60 11.49
C PRO A 179 -2.05 5.83 12.81
N PRO A 180 -0.94 5.24 13.30
CA PRO A 180 -0.92 4.72 14.65
C PRO A 180 -1.10 5.85 15.68
N ALA A 181 -1.71 5.53 16.82
CA ALA A 181 -1.83 6.48 17.92
C ALA A 181 -0.44 7.01 18.32
N PRO A 182 -0.28 8.35 18.46
CA PRO A 182 0.98 8.93 18.89
C PRO A 182 1.29 8.49 20.32
N VAL A 183 2.56 8.17 20.57
CA VAL A 183 3.06 7.77 21.87
C VAL A 183 3.93 8.91 22.41
N PRO A 184 3.67 9.41 23.63
CA PRO A 184 4.45 10.50 24.22
C PRO A 184 5.86 10.03 24.59
N ASP A 185 6.78 10.99 24.71
CA ASP A 185 8.14 10.74 25.16
C ASP A 185 8.16 9.97 26.49
N GLY A 186 9.09 9.02 26.60
CA GLY A 186 9.23 8.15 27.77
C GLY A 186 8.49 6.81 27.65
N PHE A 187 7.62 6.63 26.65
CA PHE A 187 7.03 5.33 26.32
C PHE A 187 7.61 4.77 25.01
N THR A 188 7.93 3.47 25.03
CA THR A 188 8.31 2.71 23.84
C THR A 188 7.09 1.95 23.31
N PRO A 189 6.67 2.15 22.05
CA PRO A 189 5.64 1.33 21.42
C PRO A 189 6.06 -0.13 21.36
N VAL A 190 5.20 -1.03 21.82
CA VAL A 190 5.47 -2.50 21.82
C VAL A 190 4.46 -3.29 21.02
N ALA A 191 3.29 -2.72 20.76
CA ALA A 191 2.23 -3.35 19.98
C ALA A 191 1.24 -2.32 19.47
N ARG A 192 0.44 -2.70 18.47
CA ARG A 192 -0.72 -1.95 18.01
C ARG A 192 -1.95 -2.83 17.93
N ILE A 193 -3.12 -2.22 18.13
CA ILE A 193 -4.42 -2.88 18.00
C ILE A 193 -5.14 -2.22 16.83
N TRP A 194 -5.38 -3.00 15.79
CA TRP A 194 -6.17 -2.59 14.64
C TRP A 194 -7.65 -2.74 14.96
N VAL A 195 -8.37 -1.63 14.96
CA VAL A 195 -9.80 -1.55 15.24
C VAL A 195 -10.49 -1.12 13.95
N PRO A 196 -10.78 -2.04 13.03
CA PRO A 196 -11.50 -1.70 11.81
C PRO A 196 -12.97 -1.43 12.13
N GLY A 197 -13.56 -0.46 11.45
CA GLY A 197 -14.99 -0.24 11.45
C GLY A 197 -15.74 -1.48 10.97
N ARG A 198 -16.95 -1.68 11.49
CA ARG A 198 -17.84 -2.82 11.24
C ARG A 198 -17.49 -4.13 11.96
N ASP A 199 -16.36 -4.20 12.65
CA ASP A 199 -16.08 -5.35 13.52
C ASP A 199 -16.95 -5.30 14.78
N GLU A 200 -17.47 -6.45 15.19
CA GLU A 200 -18.26 -6.60 16.43
C GLU A 200 -17.37 -6.92 17.64
N ARG A 201 -16.15 -7.42 17.39
CA ARG A 201 -15.14 -7.81 18.37
C ARG A 201 -13.76 -7.91 17.76
N LEU A 202 -12.74 -7.88 18.61
CA LEU A 202 -11.36 -8.20 18.27
C LEU A 202 -11.16 -9.69 18.07
N THR A 203 -10.20 -10.00 17.20
CA THR A 203 -9.62 -11.33 16.97
C THR A 203 -8.10 -11.20 17.00
N GLU A 204 -7.40 -12.33 16.92
CA GLU A 204 -5.93 -12.34 16.83
C GLU A 204 -5.42 -11.56 15.61
N ASP A 205 -6.19 -11.47 14.52
CA ASP A 205 -5.82 -10.70 13.32
C ASP A 205 -5.79 -9.19 13.55
N ASN A 206 -6.44 -8.71 14.62
CA ASN A 206 -6.41 -7.32 15.04
C ASN A 206 -5.15 -6.95 15.84
N LEU A 207 -4.36 -7.94 16.28
CA LEU A 207 -3.19 -7.71 17.15
C LEU A 207 -1.89 -7.62 16.34
N TYR A 208 -1.17 -6.52 16.49
CA TYR A 208 0.06 -6.23 15.74
C TYR A 208 1.23 -5.99 16.69
N PRO A 209 1.89 -7.07 17.18
CA PRO A 209 3.08 -6.93 18.02
C PRO A 209 4.23 -6.29 17.23
N ILE A 210 5.02 -5.47 17.92
CA ILE A 210 6.24 -4.88 17.36
C ILE A 210 7.40 -5.79 17.73
N TYR A 211 8.07 -6.32 16.71
CA TYR A 211 9.27 -7.13 16.86
C TYR A 211 10.49 -6.20 16.90
N PHE A 212 11.37 -6.45 17.86
CA PHE A 212 12.60 -5.67 18.07
C PHE A 212 13.83 -6.34 17.45
N ASP A 213 13.60 -7.22 16.48
CA ASP A 213 14.65 -7.95 15.82
C ASP A 213 15.57 -6.95 15.09
N SER A 214 16.89 -7.11 15.26
CA SER A 214 17.84 -6.33 14.49
C SER A 214 17.66 -6.65 13.00
N PRO A 215 17.70 -5.65 12.10
CA PRO A 215 17.77 -5.93 10.68
C PRO A 215 18.92 -6.91 10.45
N GLY A 216 18.65 -8.02 9.76
CA GLY A 216 19.71 -8.96 9.38
C GLY A 216 20.84 -8.22 8.65
N GLU A 217 22.04 -8.79 8.68
CA GLU A 217 23.17 -8.25 7.91
C GLU A 217 22.72 -7.96 6.46
N SER A 218 23.05 -6.76 5.99
CA SER A 218 22.72 -6.37 4.62
C SER A 218 23.44 -7.31 3.67
N PRO A 219 22.77 -7.87 2.65
CA PRO A 219 23.47 -8.60 1.61
C PRO A 219 24.51 -7.69 0.93
N GLU A 220 25.52 -8.33 0.32
CA GLU A 220 26.52 -7.70 -0.57
C GLU A 220 25.90 -6.61 -1.46
N PRO A 221 26.58 -5.47 -1.67
CA PRO A 221 26.03 -4.32 -2.41
C PRO A 221 25.63 -4.73 -3.84
N VAL A 222 24.33 -4.87 -4.08
CA VAL A 222 23.75 -5.36 -5.33
C VAL A 222 24.14 -4.47 -6.52
N ALA A 223 24.18 -3.15 -6.31
CA ALA A 223 24.52 -2.17 -7.33
C ALA A 223 25.97 -2.31 -7.85
N GLU A 224 26.94 -2.70 -7.01
CA GLU A 224 28.33 -2.94 -7.47
C GLU A 224 28.39 -4.00 -8.57
N ARG A 225 27.52 -5.02 -8.48
CA ARG A 225 27.48 -6.14 -9.42
C ARG A 225 26.55 -5.88 -10.60
N LEU A 226 25.37 -5.33 -10.34
CA LEU A 226 24.26 -5.30 -11.31
C LEU A 226 23.98 -3.92 -11.89
N LEU A 227 24.53 -2.85 -11.31
CA LEU A 227 24.39 -1.46 -11.75
C LEU A 227 25.75 -0.71 -11.80
N PRO A 228 26.83 -1.33 -12.33
CA PRO A 228 28.17 -0.76 -12.26
C PRO A 228 28.28 0.62 -12.93
N GLU A 229 27.60 0.86 -14.05
CA GLU A 229 27.69 2.13 -14.78
C GLU A 229 26.95 3.25 -14.04
N THR A 230 25.75 2.95 -13.51
CA THR A 230 25.00 3.85 -12.64
C THR A 230 25.83 4.22 -11.43
N LEU A 231 26.39 3.23 -10.72
CA LEU A 231 27.17 3.47 -9.51
C LEU A 231 28.43 4.30 -9.80
N ALA A 232 29.11 4.03 -10.92
CA ALA A 232 30.25 4.83 -11.35
C ALA A 232 29.88 6.30 -11.58
N LYS A 233 28.77 6.57 -12.29
CA LYS A 233 28.30 7.94 -12.55
C LYS A 233 27.87 8.67 -11.29
N LEU A 234 27.19 7.99 -10.36
CA LEU A 234 26.80 8.55 -9.07
C LEU A 234 28.02 8.97 -8.25
N ARG A 235 29.06 8.12 -8.20
CA ARG A 235 30.31 8.40 -7.47
C ARG A 235 31.15 9.50 -8.11
N SER A 236 31.27 9.51 -9.44
CA SER A 236 32.07 10.51 -10.16
C SER A 236 31.37 11.87 -10.30
N GLY A 237 30.06 11.91 -10.09
CA GLY A 237 29.24 13.08 -10.40
C GLY A 237 29.05 13.31 -11.90
N THR A 238 29.25 12.27 -12.73
CA THR A 238 28.93 12.32 -14.15
C THR A 238 27.41 12.45 -14.32
N PRO A 239 26.91 13.40 -15.15
CA PRO A 239 25.48 13.52 -15.40
C PRO A 239 24.86 12.21 -15.88
N MET A 240 23.69 11.87 -15.33
CA MET A 240 22.93 10.70 -15.73
C MET A 240 21.42 10.96 -15.84
N THR A 241 20.75 10.22 -16.70
CA THR A 241 19.29 10.25 -16.85
C THR A 241 18.66 8.99 -16.26
N VAL A 242 17.73 9.19 -15.33
CA VAL A 242 16.88 8.13 -14.75
C VAL A 242 15.48 8.26 -15.35
N VAL A 243 14.95 7.17 -15.90
CA VAL A 243 13.55 7.06 -16.28
C VAL A 243 12.81 6.13 -15.33
N THR A 244 11.64 6.54 -14.85
CA THR A 244 10.74 5.66 -14.11
C THR A 244 9.56 5.28 -14.99
N PHE A 245 9.34 3.99 -15.20
CA PHE A 245 8.33 3.45 -16.10
C PHE A 245 7.31 2.63 -15.30
N GLY A 246 6.05 3.08 -15.31
CA GLY A 246 5.08 2.51 -14.39
C GLY A 246 3.65 2.97 -14.58
N ASP A 247 2.83 2.73 -13.57
CA ASP A 247 1.40 3.02 -13.56
C ASP A 247 1.00 4.20 -12.66
N SER A 248 -0.20 4.17 -12.08
CA SER A 248 -0.71 5.20 -11.18
C SER A 248 0.15 5.46 -9.95
N VAL A 249 0.84 4.45 -9.41
CA VAL A 249 1.74 4.66 -8.26
C VAL A 249 2.97 5.45 -8.70
N THR A 250 3.48 5.15 -9.89
CA THR A 250 4.52 5.93 -10.55
C THR A 250 4.04 7.35 -10.92
N CYS A 251 2.74 7.58 -11.07
CA CYS A 251 2.13 8.93 -11.19
C CYS A 251 1.89 9.65 -9.84
N GLY A 252 2.31 9.09 -8.70
CA GLY A 252 2.12 9.70 -7.38
C GLY A 252 0.74 9.49 -6.76
N GLY A 253 0.00 8.47 -7.20
CA GLY A 253 -1.27 8.10 -6.56
C GLY A 253 -1.07 7.85 -5.06
N GLY A 254 -1.81 8.58 -4.22
CA GLY A 254 -1.73 8.53 -2.76
C GLY A 254 -1.07 9.73 -2.10
N VAL A 255 -0.37 10.56 -2.87
CA VAL A 255 0.45 11.68 -2.36
C VAL A 255 0.22 13.00 -3.10
N GLY A 256 -0.70 13.02 -4.06
CA GLY A 256 -1.07 14.23 -4.80
C GLY A 256 0.06 14.75 -5.71
N THR A 257 0.13 16.06 -5.93
CA THR A 257 1.02 16.66 -6.95
C THR A 257 2.42 17.04 -6.45
N ASN A 258 2.70 16.89 -5.15
CA ASN A 258 4.02 17.20 -4.61
C ASN A 258 5.00 16.06 -4.91
N GLN A 259 5.80 16.20 -5.96
CA GLN A 259 6.72 15.17 -6.43
C GLN A 259 7.81 14.79 -5.42
N ASP A 260 8.13 15.65 -4.45
CA ASP A 260 9.06 15.34 -3.36
C ASP A 260 8.53 14.20 -2.48
N GLN A 261 7.20 14.04 -2.40
CA GLN A 261 6.55 12.97 -1.65
C GLN A 261 6.39 11.68 -2.45
N TRP A 262 6.60 11.73 -3.76
CA TRP A 262 6.53 10.54 -4.61
C TRP A 262 7.74 9.65 -4.30
N TRP A 263 7.64 8.36 -4.60
CA TRP A 263 8.74 7.44 -4.28
C TRP A 263 10.01 7.82 -5.06
N GLN A 264 9.84 8.40 -6.26
CA GLN A 264 10.93 8.93 -7.07
C GLN A 264 11.61 10.11 -6.41
N GLY A 265 10.83 11.09 -5.93
CA GLY A 265 11.38 12.26 -5.23
C GLY A 265 12.16 11.85 -3.99
N GLN A 266 11.55 11.00 -3.16
CA GLN A 266 12.19 10.46 -1.96
C GLN A 266 13.45 9.64 -2.29
N PHE A 267 13.43 8.83 -3.35
CA PHE A 267 14.59 8.07 -3.80
C PHE A 267 15.73 8.99 -4.27
N LEU A 268 15.42 10.00 -5.08
CA LEU A 268 16.43 10.93 -5.62
C LEU A 268 17.05 11.81 -4.52
N GLU A 269 16.25 12.22 -3.52
CA GLU A 269 16.75 12.93 -2.34
C GLU A 269 17.74 12.06 -1.56
N GLN A 270 17.34 10.82 -1.20
CA GLN A 270 18.21 9.88 -0.50
C GLN A 270 19.46 9.53 -1.32
N LEU A 271 19.33 9.40 -2.64
CA LEU A 271 20.45 9.15 -3.54
C LEU A 271 21.43 10.33 -3.58
N LYS A 272 20.92 11.57 -3.53
CA LYS A 272 21.75 12.79 -3.49
C LYS A 272 22.46 12.94 -2.15
N GLU A 273 21.81 12.61 -1.03
CA GLU A 273 22.44 12.56 0.29
C GLU A 273 23.57 11.53 0.32
N HIS A 274 23.32 10.34 -0.25
CA HIS A 274 24.27 9.24 -0.28
C HIS A 274 25.42 9.46 -1.30
N PHE A 275 25.17 10.15 -2.40
CA PHE A 275 26.15 10.51 -3.40
C PHE A 275 26.12 12.03 -3.64
N PRO A 276 26.76 12.85 -2.79
CA PRO A 276 26.65 14.31 -2.85
C PRO A 276 27.09 14.93 -4.18
N SER A 277 28.00 14.27 -4.91
CA SER A 277 28.47 14.71 -6.24
C SER A 277 27.53 14.33 -7.39
N SER A 278 26.52 13.48 -7.16
CA SER A 278 25.62 12.99 -8.20
C SER A 278 24.89 14.12 -8.94
N GLN A 279 24.71 13.92 -10.24
CA GLN A 279 23.99 14.83 -11.14
C GLN A 279 22.93 14.02 -11.89
N VAL A 280 21.75 13.88 -11.27
CA VAL A 280 20.67 13.04 -11.81
C VAL A 280 19.59 13.93 -12.41
N THR A 281 19.20 13.64 -13.66
CA THR A 281 17.96 14.14 -14.26
C THR A 281 16.94 13.03 -14.28
N TRP A 282 15.73 13.30 -13.78
CA TRP A 282 14.64 12.33 -13.73
C TRP A 282 13.59 12.65 -14.79
N LYS A 283 13.12 11.62 -15.48
CA LYS A 283 11.94 11.64 -16.34
C LYS A 283 10.94 10.59 -15.87
N ASN A 284 9.69 11.00 -15.70
CA ASN A 284 8.61 10.09 -15.35
C ASN A 284 7.84 9.65 -16.60
N ALA A 285 7.71 8.34 -16.79
CA ALA A 285 6.90 7.66 -17.80
C ALA A 285 5.82 6.81 -17.12
N GLY A 286 5.04 7.43 -16.23
CA GLY A 286 3.89 6.82 -15.56
C GLY A 286 2.60 6.98 -16.37
N TRP A 287 1.76 5.95 -16.40
CA TRP A 287 0.39 6.01 -16.94
C TRP A 287 -0.62 5.42 -15.97
N GLY A 288 -1.39 6.30 -15.32
CA GLY A 288 -2.44 5.93 -14.38
C GLY A 288 -3.44 4.92 -14.96
N GLY A 289 -3.66 3.82 -14.25
CA GLY A 289 -4.61 2.76 -14.62
C GLY A 289 -4.17 1.84 -15.77
N ALA A 290 -3.02 2.06 -16.39
CA ALA A 290 -2.49 1.21 -17.45
C ALA A 290 -1.61 0.08 -16.89
N SER A 291 -1.62 -1.06 -17.57
CA SER A 291 -0.57 -2.08 -17.44
C SER A 291 0.62 -1.72 -18.33
N SER A 292 1.76 -2.36 -18.10
CA SER A 292 2.93 -2.17 -18.97
C SER A 292 2.64 -2.65 -20.41
N GLU A 293 1.80 -3.68 -20.58
CA GLU A 293 1.32 -4.12 -21.89
C GLU A 293 0.50 -3.05 -22.61
N ALA A 294 -0.40 -2.37 -21.90
CA ALA A 294 -1.18 -1.27 -22.46
C ALA A 294 -0.27 -0.10 -22.90
N TYR A 295 0.72 0.25 -22.07
CA TYR A 295 1.70 1.29 -22.41
C TYR A 295 2.52 0.91 -23.64
N MET A 296 3.05 -0.30 -23.71
CA MET A 296 3.83 -0.80 -24.86
C MET A 296 3.04 -0.81 -26.17
N LYS A 297 1.73 -1.12 -26.11
CA LYS A 297 0.84 -1.16 -27.28
C LYS A 297 0.29 0.20 -27.68
N SER A 298 0.46 1.22 -26.83
CA SER A 298 -0.01 2.56 -27.13
C SER A 298 0.64 3.09 -28.41
N PRO A 299 -0.11 3.67 -29.36
CA PRO A 299 0.43 4.15 -30.61
C PRO A 299 1.52 5.21 -30.42
N ARG A 300 2.54 5.19 -31.27
CA ARG A 300 3.54 6.27 -31.31
C ARG A 300 2.88 7.63 -31.56
N GLY A 301 3.33 8.65 -30.84
CA GLY A 301 2.77 10.01 -30.88
C GLY A 301 1.52 10.22 -30.01
N SER A 302 1.03 9.19 -29.31
CA SER A 302 -0.03 9.35 -28.32
C SER A 302 0.45 10.09 -27.05
N GLU A 303 -0.47 10.34 -26.12
CA GLU A 303 -0.15 10.93 -24.81
C GLU A 303 0.88 10.07 -24.06
N HIS A 304 0.74 8.75 -24.11
CA HIS A 304 1.65 7.78 -23.52
C HIS A 304 2.32 6.95 -24.62
N ASP A 305 3.52 7.34 -25.04
CA ASP A 305 4.28 6.70 -26.12
C ASP A 305 5.55 6.08 -25.51
N TYR A 306 5.59 4.76 -25.42
CA TYR A 306 6.72 4.03 -24.82
C TYR A 306 8.08 4.43 -25.42
N VAL A 307 8.17 4.59 -26.74
CA VAL A 307 9.44 4.90 -27.39
C VAL A 307 9.89 6.31 -27.03
N ARG A 308 9.00 7.29 -27.11
CA ARG A 308 9.28 8.70 -26.75
C ARG A 308 9.56 8.88 -25.26
N ASP A 309 8.78 8.18 -24.43
CA ASP A 309 8.77 8.40 -23.00
C ASP A 309 9.92 7.69 -22.29
N VAL A 310 10.27 6.49 -22.77
CA VAL A 310 11.25 5.61 -22.12
C VAL A 310 12.56 5.48 -22.90
N LEU A 311 12.52 5.28 -24.22
CA LEU A 311 13.73 4.94 -25.00
C LEU A 311 14.48 6.16 -25.56
N GLU A 312 13.78 7.10 -26.19
CA GLU A 312 14.34 8.31 -26.79
C GLU A 312 15.10 9.24 -25.80
N PRO A 313 14.78 9.28 -24.49
CA PRO A 313 15.61 9.96 -23.49
C PRO A 313 17.02 9.39 -23.36
N LYS A 314 17.28 8.18 -23.88
CA LYS A 314 18.52 7.42 -23.71
C LYS A 314 18.89 7.31 -22.23
N PRO A 315 18.02 6.69 -21.41
CA PRO A 315 18.25 6.59 -19.98
C PRO A 315 19.52 5.79 -19.67
N ASP A 316 20.21 6.20 -18.62
CA ASP A 316 21.28 5.41 -18.02
C ASP A 316 20.71 4.34 -17.09
N LEU A 317 19.61 4.66 -16.41
CA LEU A 317 18.89 3.77 -15.52
C LEU A 317 17.39 3.85 -15.79
N VAL A 318 16.74 2.70 -15.87
CA VAL A 318 15.28 2.58 -15.86
C VAL A 318 14.81 1.80 -14.63
N VAL A 319 13.91 2.40 -13.86
CA VAL A 319 13.20 1.71 -12.76
C VAL A 319 11.79 1.37 -13.25
N ILE A 320 11.44 0.08 -13.24
CA ILE A 320 10.14 -0.42 -13.70
C ILE A 320 9.29 -0.81 -12.48
N GLU A 321 8.09 -0.26 -12.38
CA GLU A 321 7.15 -0.52 -11.28
C GLU A 321 5.70 -0.55 -11.81
N PHE A 322 5.05 -1.72 -11.76
CA PHE A 322 3.67 -1.89 -12.21
C PHE A 322 2.89 -2.78 -11.24
N VAL A 323 2.04 -2.20 -10.41
CA VAL A 323 1.04 -2.97 -9.65
C VAL A 323 -0.08 -3.49 -10.57
N ASN A 324 -0.36 -2.79 -11.67
CA ASN A 324 -1.39 -3.17 -12.64
C ASN A 324 -1.05 -4.41 -13.48
N ASP A 325 0.19 -4.90 -13.42
CA ASP A 325 0.61 -6.14 -14.05
C ASP A 325 0.34 -7.38 -13.19
N ALA A 326 -0.31 -7.22 -12.02
CA ALA A 326 -0.59 -8.31 -11.08
C ALA A 326 -1.44 -9.47 -11.66
N TYR A 327 -2.02 -9.30 -12.85
CA TYR A 327 -2.68 -10.38 -13.60
C TYR A 327 -1.70 -11.40 -14.20
N LEU A 328 -0.43 -11.05 -14.35
CA LEU A 328 0.61 -11.96 -14.82
C LEU A 328 0.88 -13.02 -13.75
N ASP A 329 1.02 -14.27 -14.18
CA ASP A 329 1.60 -15.31 -13.34
C ASP A 329 3.13 -15.33 -13.49
N GLU A 330 3.78 -16.25 -12.77
CA GLU A 330 5.23 -16.38 -12.77
C GLU A 330 5.79 -16.72 -14.17
N ALA A 331 5.02 -17.46 -14.99
CA ALA A 331 5.42 -17.87 -16.33
C ALA A 331 5.22 -16.76 -17.38
N GLY A 332 4.23 -15.88 -17.19
CA GLY A 332 3.96 -14.75 -18.07
C GLY A 332 4.98 -13.62 -17.95
N VAL A 333 5.65 -13.47 -16.79
CA VAL A 333 6.64 -12.40 -16.60
C VAL A 333 7.79 -12.47 -17.60
N PRO A 334 8.50 -13.61 -17.80
CA PRO A 334 9.57 -13.70 -18.79
C PRO A 334 9.15 -13.39 -20.23
N GLU A 335 7.96 -13.81 -20.65
CA GLU A 335 7.44 -13.55 -21.99
C GLU A 335 7.25 -12.04 -22.21
N HIS A 336 6.64 -11.37 -21.23
CA HIS A 336 6.30 -9.96 -21.34
C HIS A 336 7.49 -9.03 -21.08
N TYR A 337 8.16 -9.19 -19.93
CA TYR A 337 9.29 -8.34 -19.52
C TYR A 337 10.56 -8.61 -20.33
N GLY A 338 10.66 -9.76 -21.01
CA GLY A 338 11.77 -10.05 -21.93
C GLY A 338 11.86 -9.07 -23.10
N ALA A 339 10.72 -8.63 -23.66
CA ALA A 339 10.68 -7.64 -24.73
C ALA A 339 11.12 -6.26 -24.24
N ILE A 340 10.59 -5.81 -23.09
CA ILE A 340 10.96 -4.54 -22.47
C ILE A 340 12.46 -4.51 -22.16
N LEU A 341 12.99 -5.57 -21.55
CA LEU A 341 14.41 -5.69 -21.24
C LEU A 341 15.31 -5.59 -22.48
N LYS A 342 14.90 -6.24 -23.58
CA LYS A 342 15.63 -6.20 -24.84
C LYS A 342 15.73 -4.77 -25.39
N ASP A 343 14.63 -4.02 -25.35
CA ASP A 343 14.58 -2.64 -25.84
C ASP A 343 15.44 -1.72 -24.97
N LEU A 344 15.35 -1.84 -23.65
CA LEU A 344 16.15 -1.05 -22.69
C LEU A 344 17.66 -1.32 -22.83
N ARG A 345 18.07 -2.58 -22.97
CA ARG A 345 19.47 -2.92 -23.27
C ARG A 345 19.92 -2.40 -24.63
N GLY A 346 19.02 -2.37 -25.62
CA GLY A 346 19.28 -1.83 -26.95
C GLY A 346 19.67 -0.35 -26.95
N VAL A 347 19.21 0.42 -25.96
CA VAL A 347 19.61 1.83 -25.75
C VAL A 347 20.72 2.01 -24.71
N GLY A 348 21.24 0.91 -24.15
CA GLY A 348 22.35 0.92 -23.20
C GLY A 348 21.95 1.20 -21.74
N ALA A 349 20.67 1.10 -21.40
CA ALA A 349 20.20 1.38 -20.04
C ALA A 349 20.45 0.20 -19.09
N GLU A 350 20.87 0.51 -17.86
CA GLU A 350 20.74 -0.40 -16.73
C GLU A 350 19.30 -0.41 -16.22
N VAL A 351 18.88 -1.51 -15.58
CA VAL A 351 17.47 -1.73 -15.21
C VAL A 351 17.37 -2.16 -13.76
N ILE A 352 16.39 -1.59 -13.05
CA ILE A 352 15.89 -2.08 -11.77
C ILE A 352 14.44 -2.50 -11.94
N LEU A 353 14.11 -3.71 -11.49
CA LEU A 353 12.72 -4.12 -11.26
C LEU A 353 12.35 -3.78 -9.83
N LEU A 354 11.39 -2.88 -9.65
CA LEU A 354 10.82 -2.56 -8.35
C LEU A 354 9.54 -3.36 -8.20
N THR A 355 9.52 -4.31 -7.27
CA THR A 355 8.30 -5.10 -7.02
C THR A 355 7.19 -4.18 -6.51
N PRO A 356 5.91 -4.39 -6.89
CA PRO A 356 4.83 -3.56 -6.39
C PRO A 356 4.58 -3.80 -4.90
N HIS A 357 3.92 -2.85 -4.25
CA HIS A 357 3.40 -3.00 -2.90
C HIS A 357 2.18 -3.94 -2.85
N LEU A 358 1.76 -4.28 -1.63
CA LEU A 358 0.53 -5.03 -1.37
C LEU A 358 -0.70 -4.14 -1.62
N VAL A 359 -1.76 -4.75 -2.14
CA VAL A 359 -3.06 -4.10 -2.41
C VAL A 359 -4.15 -4.72 -1.54
N ARG A 360 -5.42 -4.32 -1.72
CA ARG A 360 -6.55 -4.89 -0.98
C ARG A 360 -6.52 -6.43 -0.94
N PRO A 361 -6.76 -7.08 0.22
CA PRO A 361 -6.56 -8.52 0.40
C PRO A 361 -7.24 -9.42 -0.65
N ASP A 362 -8.50 -9.13 -0.97
CA ASP A 362 -9.30 -9.89 -1.94
C ASP A 362 -8.70 -9.85 -3.35
N TRP A 363 -8.01 -8.76 -3.71
CA TRP A 363 -7.31 -8.65 -5.01
C TRP A 363 -6.03 -9.48 -5.08
N MET A 364 -5.51 -9.91 -3.92
CA MET A 364 -4.37 -10.81 -3.82
C MET A 364 -4.79 -12.24 -3.49
N GLY A 365 -6.09 -12.51 -3.36
CA GLY A 365 -6.60 -13.83 -2.97
C GLY A 365 -6.33 -14.19 -1.50
N THR A 366 -6.26 -13.20 -0.62
CA THR A 366 -6.07 -13.39 0.83
C THR A 366 -7.16 -12.68 1.63
N ASP A 367 -7.37 -13.11 2.88
CA ASP A 367 -8.32 -12.55 3.83
C ASP A 367 -7.63 -11.88 5.04
N THR A 368 -6.31 -11.93 5.12
CA THR A 368 -5.52 -11.35 6.22
C THR A 368 -4.67 -10.17 5.77
N LEU A 369 -4.48 -9.22 6.68
CA LEU A 369 -3.54 -8.11 6.51
C LEU A 369 -2.11 -8.47 6.95
N LYS A 370 -1.90 -9.66 7.53
CA LYS A 370 -0.60 -10.15 7.99
C LYS A 370 0.06 -11.04 6.93
N VAL A 371 0.32 -10.45 5.77
CA VAL A 371 0.93 -11.13 4.63
C VAL A 371 2.42 -11.35 4.91
N LYS A 372 2.84 -12.61 5.09
CA LYS A 372 4.26 -12.95 5.36
C LYS A 372 5.12 -12.94 4.11
N GLU A 373 4.51 -13.32 2.98
CA GLU A 373 5.11 -13.36 1.66
C GLU A 373 4.02 -12.99 0.65
N ASP A 374 4.38 -12.24 -0.38
CA ASP A 374 3.45 -11.84 -1.43
C ASP A 374 2.88 -13.06 -2.17
N PRO A 375 1.55 -13.26 -2.17
CA PRO A 375 0.97 -14.44 -2.77
C PRO A 375 0.98 -14.39 -4.31
N ARG A 376 1.16 -13.21 -4.92
CA ARG A 376 0.99 -13.01 -6.37
C ARG A 376 2.11 -13.69 -7.16
N GLY A 377 1.72 -14.46 -8.18
CA GLY A 377 2.66 -15.09 -9.12
C GLY A 377 3.55 -14.06 -9.82
N TYR A 378 3.00 -12.90 -10.16
CA TYR A 378 3.74 -11.76 -10.73
C TYR A 378 4.99 -11.39 -9.92
N VAL A 379 4.89 -11.25 -8.60
CA VAL A 379 6.02 -10.81 -7.75
C VAL A 379 7.12 -11.88 -7.68
N ARG A 380 6.74 -13.16 -7.59
CA ARG A 380 7.71 -14.27 -7.71
C ARG A 380 8.37 -14.29 -9.10
N GLY A 381 7.58 -14.06 -10.15
CA GLY A 381 8.04 -13.94 -11.53
C GLY A 381 9.07 -12.83 -11.72
N LEU A 382 8.84 -11.63 -11.16
CA LEU A 382 9.81 -10.52 -11.23
C LEU A 382 11.15 -10.90 -10.58
N LYS A 383 11.10 -11.53 -9.39
CA LYS A 383 12.31 -11.97 -8.67
C LYS A 383 13.08 -13.02 -9.47
N ALA A 384 12.38 -14.05 -9.96
CA ALA A 384 12.97 -15.11 -10.78
C ALA A 384 13.54 -14.58 -12.10
N PHE A 385 12.80 -13.69 -12.78
CA PHE A 385 13.23 -13.05 -14.01
C PHE A 385 14.45 -12.15 -13.80
N GLY A 386 14.49 -11.38 -12.71
CA GLY A 386 15.63 -10.55 -12.35
C GLY A 386 16.89 -11.38 -12.11
N GLN A 387 16.76 -12.47 -11.35
CA GLN A 387 17.86 -13.43 -11.14
C GLN A 387 18.33 -14.05 -12.45
N ALA A 388 17.41 -14.55 -13.29
CA ALA A 388 17.75 -15.23 -14.55
C ALA A 388 18.45 -14.31 -15.57
N ASN A 389 18.19 -13.01 -15.50
CA ASN A 389 18.70 -12.04 -16.46
C ASN A 389 19.80 -11.13 -15.91
N ASN A 390 20.27 -11.33 -14.67
CA ASN A 390 21.22 -10.45 -13.98
C ASN A 390 20.73 -8.99 -13.93
N ILE A 391 19.51 -8.79 -13.43
CA ILE A 391 18.90 -7.46 -13.25
C ILE A 391 18.70 -7.24 -11.75
N ALA A 392 18.94 -6.02 -11.28
CA ALA A 392 18.68 -5.66 -9.90
C ALA A 392 17.17 -5.68 -9.60
N VAL A 393 16.80 -6.26 -8.45
CA VAL A 393 15.41 -6.28 -7.97
C VAL A 393 15.35 -5.56 -6.63
N ALA A 394 14.64 -4.44 -6.59
CA ALA A 394 14.28 -3.75 -5.36
C ALA A 394 12.96 -4.33 -4.84
N ASP A 395 13.02 -5.09 -3.74
CA ASP A 395 11.90 -5.88 -3.22
C ASP A 395 11.06 -5.08 -2.22
N ALA A 396 10.37 -4.04 -2.69
CA ALA A 396 9.44 -3.27 -1.86
C ALA A 396 8.28 -4.13 -1.32
N SER A 397 7.85 -5.17 -2.05
CA SER A 397 6.84 -6.12 -1.59
C SER A 397 7.24 -6.80 -0.28
N ALA A 398 8.50 -7.22 -0.15
CA ALA A 398 9.01 -7.78 1.11
C ALA A 398 8.97 -6.78 2.27
N LEU A 399 9.23 -5.49 2.01
CA LEU A 399 9.09 -4.45 3.05
C LEU A 399 7.64 -4.30 3.51
N TYR A 400 6.69 -4.32 2.56
CA TYR A 400 5.25 -4.33 2.89
C TYR A 400 4.84 -5.59 3.67
N CYS A 401 5.34 -6.77 3.28
CA CYS A 401 5.10 -8.02 4.00
C CYS A 401 5.68 -8.01 5.43
N ASN A 402 6.68 -7.18 5.70
CA ASN A 402 7.27 -7.04 7.04
C ASN A 402 6.53 -6.01 7.92
N LEU A 403 5.60 -5.20 7.38
CA LEU A 403 4.91 -4.14 8.13
C LEU A 403 4.16 -4.68 9.34
N TRP A 404 3.56 -5.87 9.26
CA TRP A 404 2.82 -6.43 10.39
C TRP A 404 3.72 -6.69 11.61
N ARG A 405 5.01 -6.99 11.38
CA ARG A 405 6.02 -7.16 12.44
C ARG A 405 6.50 -5.83 13.00
N GLN A 406 6.29 -4.74 12.28
CA GLN A 406 6.52 -3.36 12.72
C GLN A 406 5.27 -2.77 13.38
N GLY A 407 4.28 -3.61 13.68
CA GLY A 407 3.03 -3.19 14.29
C GLY A 407 2.05 -2.53 13.32
N LEU A 408 2.20 -2.66 11.99
CA LEU A 408 1.41 -1.94 11.00
C LEU A 408 0.59 -2.90 10.11
N PRO A 409 -0.75 -2.82 10.10
CA PRO A 409 -1.54 -3.36 9.01
C PRO A 409 -1.26 -2.54 7.75
N TYR A 410 -0.82 -3.18 6.65
CA TYR A 410 -0.36 -2.44 5.47
C TYR A 410 -1.45 -1.58 4.81
N MET A 411 -2.73 -1.98 4.92
CA MET A 411 -3.85 -1.19 4.39
C MET A 411 -3.98 0.20 5.03
N THR A 412 -3.41 0.40 6.23
CA THR A 412 -3.38 1.72 6.89
C THR A 412 -2.50 2.75 6.19
N LEU A 413 -1.72 2.31 5.20
CA LEU A 413 -0.92 3.17 4.32
C LEU A 413 -1.64 3.45 2.99
N MET A 414 -2.81 2.86 2.71
CA MET A 414 -3.48 3.04 1.41
C MET A 414 -4.43 4.24 1.44
N ALA A 415 -4.05 5.35 0.81
CA ALA A 415 -4.81 6.59 0.73
C ALA A 415 -6.19 6.43 0.06
N ASN A 416 -6.28 5.58 -0.96
CA ASN A 416 -7.55 5.23 -1.59
C ASN A 416 -8.23 4.00 -0.95
N ALA A 417 -7.67 3.43 0.13
CA ALA A 417 -8.14 2.18 0.74
C ALA A 417 -8.12 0.94 -0.20
N ILE A 418 -7.32 0.96 -1.26
CA ILE A 418 -7.16 -0.14 -2.22
C ILE A 418 -5.68 -0.43 -2.49
N ASN A 419 -4.98 0.50 -3.14
CA ASN A 419 -3.69 0.31 -3.78
C ASN A 419 -2.89 1.60 -4.01
N HIS A 420 -3.33 2.77 -3.56
CA HIS A 420 -2.54 4.00 -3.66
C HIS A 420 -1.89 4.30 -2.31
N PRO A 421 -0.57 4.14 -2.17
CA PRO A 421 0.10 4.34 -0.90
C PRO A 421 0.24 5.81 -0.54
N ASP A 422 0.13 6.14 0.74
CA ASP A 422 0.49 7.46 1.26
C ASP A 422 2.02 7.68 1.24
N VAL A 423 2.47 8.82 1.76
CA VAL A 423 3.89 9.18 1.81
C VAL A 423 4.75 8.11 2.49
N ARG A 424 4.22 7.44 3.52
CA ARG A 424 4.93 6.36 4.24
C ARG A 424 5.07 5.13 3.35
N GLY A 425 4.04 4.79 2.59
CA GLY A 425 4.09 3.70 1.63
C GLY A 425 4.99 3.99 0.44
N HIS A 426 5.03 5.24 -0.05
CA HIS A 426 5.99 5.68 -1.06
C HIS A 426 7.44 5.57 -0.57
N LYS A 427 7.68 5.87 0.71
CA LYS A 427 9.00 5.73 1.33
C LYS A 427 9.53 4.30 1.26
N LEU A 428 8.67 3.29 1.40
CA LEU A 428 9.11 1.88 1.32
C LEU A 428 9.69 1.52 -0.05
N PHE A 429 9.16 2.10 -1.14
CA PHE A 429 9.77 1.92 -2.46
C PHE A 429 11.15 2.57 -2.54
N ALA A 430 11.29 3.80 -2.04
CA ALA A 430 12.58 4.49 -1.99
C ALA A 430 13.60 3.72 -1.13
N ASP A 431 13.18 3.18 0.02
CA ASP A 431 14.02 2.38 0.90
C ASP A 431 14.47 1.07 0.24
N ALA A 432 13.57 0.41 -0.51
CA ALA A 432 13.91 -0.79 -1.28
C ALA A 432 14.94 -0.50 -2.38
N LEU A 433 14.80 0.64 -3.06
CA LEU A 433 15.76 1.09 -4.08
C LEU A 433 17.11 1.43 -3.46
N MET A 434 17.12 2.20 -2.37
CA MET A 434 18.36 2.54 -1.65
C MET A 434 19.07 1.32 -1.09
N GLY A 435 18.33 0.27 -0.69
CA GLY A 435 18.89 -1.02 -0.28
C GLY A 435 19.73 -1.74 -1.33
N LEU A 436 19.66 -1.34 -2.61
CA LEU A 436 20.53 -1.86 -3.67
C LEU A 436 21.94 -1.26 -3.63
N PHE A 437 22.09 -0.04 -3.11
CA PHE A 437 23.33 0.72 -3.12
C PHE A 437 24.16 0.43 -1.86
N PRO A 438 25.50 0.52 -1.91
CA PRO A 438 26.36 0.31 -0.74
C PRO A 438 25.99 1.28 0.39
N ARG A 439 26.19 0.88 1.65
CA ARG A 439 26.12 1.80 2.79
C ARG A 439 27.43 2.61 2.87
N GLN A 440 27.37 3.85 3.39
CA GLN A 440 28.57 4.65 3.69
C GLN A 440 29.27 4.16 4.95
#